data_AF-A0A2G9YG90-F1
#
_entry.id   AF-A0A2G9YG90-F1
#
_cell.length_a   1.000
_cell.length_b   1.000
_cell.length_c   1.000
_cell.angle_alpha   90.00
_cell.angle_beta   90.00
_cell.angle_gamma   90.00
#
_symmetry.space_group_name_H-M   'P 1'
#
loop_
_entity.id
_entity.type
_entity.pdbx_description
1 polymer ?
#
loop_
_entity_poly.entity_id
_entity_poly.type
_entity_poly.pdbx_seq_one_letter_code
_entity_poly.pdbx_strand_id
1 'polypeptide(L)'
;MKNRLLILLIVVGVIILPSLVVAIEFENPLEYDTFEKLIDAIVTFIFTASLLLAPIMVLIGAFTMMTAAGNPAKVKTANNIFIYTGVGLLIVFMGKGLISAIQSLLGTP
;
A
#
# COMPACT_ATOMS: atom_id res chain seq x y z
N MET A 1 -2.52 35.84 -58.09
CA MET A 1 -3.40 35.24 -57.06
C MET A 1 -2.97 33.83 -56.64
N LYS A 2 -2.58 32.96 -57.59
CA LYS A 2 -2.18 31.56 -57.33
C LYS A 2 -1.09 31.37 -56.26
N ASN A 3 -0.05 32.22 -56.25
CA ASN A 3 1.07 32.11 -55.31
C ASN A 3 0.69 32.52 -53.87
N ARG A 4 -0.25 33.48 -53.70
CA ARG A 4 -0.75 33.85 -52.37
C ARG A 4 -1.63 32.75 -51.78
N LEU A 5 -2.35 32.03 -52.63
CA LEU A 5 -3.21 30.91 -52.26
C LEU A 5 -2.38 29.68 -51.84
N LEU A 6 -1.27 29.41 -52.54
CA LEU A 6 -0.28 28.40 -52.14
C LEU A 6 0.36 28.70 -50.78
N ILE A 7 0.75 29.95 -50.54
CA ILE A 7 1.32 30.35 -49.24
C ILE A 7 0.31 30.15 -48.10
N LEU A 8 -0.96 30.48 -48.34
CA LEU A 8 -2.03 30.31 -47.36
C LEU A 8 -2.28 28.83 -47.03
N LEU A 9 -2.24 27.95 -48.04
CA LEU A 9 -2.37 26.50 -47.88
C LEU A 9 -1.22 25.90 -47.06
N ILE A 10 0.00 26.37 -47.31
CA ILE A 10 1.19 25.94 -46.55
C ILE A 10 1.12 26.40 -45.11
N VAL A 11 0.71 27.65 -44.85
CA VAL A 11 0.59 28.19 -43.49
C VAL A 11 -0.49 27.44 -42.69
N VAL A 12 -1.64 27.15 -43.30
CA VAL A 12 -2.70 26.36 -42.65
C VAL A 12 -2.21 24.92 -42.38
N GLY A 13 -1.49 24.32 -43.34
CA GLY A 13 -0.88 23.00 -43.14
C GLY A 13 0.08 22.98 -41.96
N VAL A 14 0.97 23.97 -41.85
CA VAL A 14 1.97 24.06 -40.76
C VAL A 14 1.32 24.26 -39.39
N ILE A 15 0.19 24.97 -39.31
CA ILE A 15 -0.55 25.19 -38.06
C ILE A 15 -1.26 23.91 -37.58
N ILE A 16 -1.65 23.02 -38.49
CA ILE A 16 -2.35 21.77 -38.15
C ILE A 16 -1.38 20.65 -37.75
N LEU A 17 -0.14 20.66 -38.25
CA LEU A 17 0.89 19.67 -37.91
C LEU A 17 1.09 19.42 -36.39
N PRO A 18 1.17 20.42 -35.50
CA PRO A 18 1.35 20.18 -34.06
C PRO A 18 0.15 19.50 -33.38
N SER A 19 -1.04 19.55 -33.98
CA SER A 19 -2.26 18.91 -33.42
C SER A 19 -2.32 17.39 -33.66
N LEU A 20 -1.42 16.84 -34.48
CA LEU A 20 -1.28 15.41 -34.74
C LEU A 20 -0.29 14.73 -33.78
N VAL A 21 0.27 15.47 -32.82
CA VAL A 21 1.09 14.88 -31.76
C VAL A 21 0.16 14.07 -30.86
N VAL A 22 0.16 12.75 -31.07
CA VAL A 22 -0.42 11.78 -30.15
C VAL A 22 0.39 11.86 -28.86
N ALA A 23 -0.25 12.27 -27.78
CA ALA A 23 0.35 12.18 -26.45
C ALA A 23 0.65 10.70 -26.18
N ILE A 24 1.92 10.38 -25.95
CA ILE A 24 2.30 9.06 -25.42
C ILE A 24 1.94 9.12 -23.94
N GLU A 25 0.78 8.57 -23.60
CA GLU A 25 0.39 8.38 -22.21
C GLU A 25 1.22 7.23 -21.65
N PHE A 26 2.04 7.54 -20.64
CA PHE A 26 2.70 6.50 -19.85
C PHE A 26 1.64 5.93 -18.91
N GLU A 27 1.16 4.73 -19.23
CA GLU A 27 0.28 3.99 -18.33
C GLU A 27 1.06 3.67 -17.04
N ASN A 28 0.38 3.84 -15.90
CA ASN A 28 0.98 3.56 -14.61
C ASN A 28 1.36 2.07 -14.55
N PRO A 29 2.64 1.71 -14.35
CA PRO A 29 3.02 0.30 -14.24
C PRO A 29 2.54 -0.34 -12.93
N LEU A 30 1.95 0.45 -12.02
CA LEU A 30 1.35 -0.01 -10.78
C LEU A 30 -0.17 -0.08 -10.92
N GLU A 31 -0.77 -1.08 -10.28
CA GLU A 31 -2.23 -1.29 -10.24
C GLU A 31 -3.00 -0.20 -9.45
N TYR A 32 -2.29 0.74 -8.82
CA TYR A 32 -2.87 1.77 -7.95
C TYR A 32 -2.73 3.16 -8.56
N ASP A 33 -3.85 3.74 -9.00
CA ASP A 33 -3.90 5.07 -9.65
C ASP A 33 -3.72 6.24 -8.69
N THR A 34 -3.89 6.02 -7.38
CA THR A 34 -3.82 7.07 -6.36
C THR A 34 -2.92 6.66 -5.20
N PHE A 35 -2.30 7.66 -4.57
CA PHE A 35 -1.47 7.45 -3.38
C PHE A 35 -2.25 6.80 -2.24
N GLU A 36 -3.52 7.14 -2.08
CA GLU A 36 -4.41 6.54 -1.07
C GLU A 36 -4.61 5.04 -1.28
N LYS A 37 -4.92 4.61 -2.52
CA LYS A 37 -5.07 3.18 -2.85
C LYS A 37 -3.77 2.40 -2.65
N LEU A 38 -2.63 3.02 -2.96
CA LEU A 38 -1.32 2.41 -2.73
C LEU A 38 -1.07 2.17 -1.23
N ILE A 39 -1.38 3.16 -0.38
CA ILE A 39 -1.24 3.02 1.07
C ILE A 39 -2.20 1.97 1.63
N ASP A 40 -3.46 1.96 1.17
CA ASP A 40 -4.43 0.95 1.61
C ASP A 40 -4.00 -0.47 1.23
N ALA A 41 -3.43 -0.65 0.03
CA ALA A 41 -2.87 -1.93 -0.40
C ALA A 41 -1.71 -2.38 0.49
N ILE A 42 -0.78 -1.47 0.83
CA ILE A 42 0.34 -1.77 1.73
C ILE A 42 -0.17 -2.14 3.12
N VAL A 43 -1.12 -1.37 3.67
CA VAL A 43 -1.71 -1.65 4.98
C VAL A 43 -2.44 -3.00 4.98
N THR A 44 -3.17 -3.32 3.90
CA THR A 44 -3.86 -4.59 3.72
C THR A 44 -2.89 -5.76 3.62
N PHE A 45 -1.78 -5.59 2.91
CA PHE A 45 -0.73 -6.58 2.82
C PHE A 45 -0.09 -6.85 4.19
N ILE A 46 0.30 -5.80 4.92
CA ILE A 46 0.87 -5.91 6.27
C ILE A 46 -0.13 -6.57 7.22
N PHE A 47 -1.41 -6.21 7.15
CA PHE A 47 -2.46 -6.81 7.98
C PHE A 47 -2.58 -8.31 7.75
N THR A 48 -2.68 -8.71 6.48
CA THR A 48 -2.79 -10.14 6.10
C THR A 48 -1.54 -10.92 6.51
N ALA A 49 -0.36 -10.36 6.26
CA ALA A 49 0.90 -10.96 6.67
C ALA A 49 1.00 -11.12 8.20
N SER A 50 0.59 -10.09 8.95
CA SER A 50 0.61 -10.11 10.42
C SER A 50 -0.35 -11.14 10.99
N LEU A 51 -1.54 -11.28 10.42
CA LEU A 51 -2.52 -12.27 10.84
C LEU A 51 -2.01 -13.71 10.65
N LEU A 52 -1.22 -13.95 9.60
CA LEU A 52 -0.58 -15.25 9.35
C LEU A 52 0.66 -15.47 10.23
N LEU A 53 1.47 -14.43 10.47
CA LEU A 53 2.69 -14.51 11.28
C LEU A 53 2.42 -14.64 12.78
N ALA A 54 1.35 -14.01 13.28
CA ALA A 54 1.01 -14.02 14.69
C ALA A 54 0.93 -15.42 15.32
N PRO A 55 0.17 -16.41 14.77
CA PRO A 55 0.14 -17.75 15.35
C PRO A 55 1.50 -18.44 15.34
N ILE A 56 2.34 -18.19 14.33
CA ILE A 56 3.71 -18.74 14.26
C ILE A 56 4.55 -18.20 15.41
N MET A 57 4.49 -16.89 15.66
CA MET A 57 5.22 -16.25 16.76
C MET A 57 4.73 -16.74 18.13
N VAL A 58 3.42 -16.94 18.29
CA VAL A 58 2.85 -17.53 19.51
C VAL A 58 3.37 -18.95 19.72
N LEU A 59 3.45 -19.78 18.68
CA LEU A 59 4.03 -21.12 18.77
C LEU A 59 5.50 -21.07 19.17
N ILE A 60 6.30 -20.19 18.57
CA ILE A 60 7.72 -20.02 18.94
C ILE A 60 7.84 -19.61 20.41
N GLY A 61 7.01 -18.68 20.88
CA GLY A 61 6.93 -18.28 22.29
C GLY A 61 6.59 -19.46 23.20
N ALA A 62 5.58 -20.26 22.81
CA ALA A 62 5.15 -21.44 23.57
C ALA A 62 6.24 -22.51 23.66
N PHE A 63 6.90 -22.85 22.54
CA PHE A 63 8.04 -23.79 22.54
C PHE A 63 9.21 -23.27 23.37
N THR A 64 9.50 -21.97 23.31
CA THR A 64 10.57 -21.34 24.11
C THR A 64 10.26 -21.40 25.60
N MET A 65 8.98 -21.26 25.98
CA MET A 65 8.53 -21.40 27.37
C MET A 65 8.63 -22.85 27.85
N MET A 66 8.16 -23.81 27.03
CA MET A 66 8.16 -25.24 27.38
C MET A 66 9.59 -25.79 27.51
N THR A 67 10.51 -25.35 26.66
CA THR A 67 11.92 -25.77 26.68
C THR A 67 12.79 -24.99 27.67
N ALA A 68 12.22 -24.04 28.43
CA ALA A 68 12.98 -23.19 29.33
C ALA A 68 13.62 -23.96 30.50
N ALA A 69 13.07 -25.11 30.90
CA ALA A 69 13.60 -25.96 31.98
C ALA A 69 13.94 -25.20 33.28
N GLY A 70 13.18 -24.15 33.61
CA GLY A 70 13.42 -23.29 34.78
C GLY A 70 14.45 -22.17 34.59
N ASN A 71 15.03 -22.01 33.39
CA ASN A 71 15.92 -20.91 33.09
C ASN A 71 15.13 -19.57 32.98
N PRO A 72 15.38 -18.61 33.89
CA PRO A 72 14.62 -17.35 33.91
C PRO A 72 14.83 -16.49 32.66
N ALA A 73 15.97 -16.60 31.98
CA ALA A 73 16.23 -15.86 30.75
C ALA A 73 15.33 -16.36 29.60
N LYS A 74 15.12 -17.68 29.49
CA LYS A 74 14.26 -18.27 28.45
C LYS A 74 12.79 -17.95 28.69
N VAL A 75 12.35 -17.99 29.95
CA VAL A 75 10.99 -17.57 30.36
C VAL A 75 10.74 -16.10 30.01
N LYS A 76 11.70 -15.22 30.31
CA LYS A 76 11.62 -13.80 29.96
C LYS A 76 11.51 -13.60 28.44
N THR A 77 12.31 -14.32 27.66
CA THR A 77 12.25 -14.26 26.19
C THR A 77 10.89 -14.71 25.66
N ALA A 78 10.33 -15.81 26.17
CA ALA A 78 9.01 -16.27 25.77
C ALA A 78 7.91 -15.26 26.07
N ASN A 79 7.93 -14.64 27.27
CA ASN A 79 7.00 -13.57 27.63
C ASN A 79 7.13 -12.35 26.71
N ASN A 80 8.36 -11.95 26.38
CA ASN A 80 8.60 -10.88 25.43
C ASN A 80 8.00 -11.21 24.05
N ILE A 81 8.17 -12.44 23.57
CA ILE A 81 7.57 -12.88 22.29
C ILE A 81 6.05 -12.69 22.32
N PHE A 82 5.37 -13.12 23.39
CA PHE A 82 3.92 -12.94 23.52
C PHE A 82 3.51 -11.46 23.56
N ILE A 83 4.22 -10.64 24.34
CA ILE A 83 3.93 -9.20 24.46
C ILE A 83 4.12 -8.52 23.11
N TYR A 84 5.26 -8.71 22.44
CA TYR A 84 5.53 -8.06 21.17
C TYR A 84 4.61 -8.56 20.04
N THR A 85 4.23 -9.84 20.06
CA THR A 85 3.24 -10.39 19.12
C THR A 85 1.87 -9.75 19.35
N GLY A 86 1.43 -9.64 20.60
CA GLY A 86 0.16 -9.02 20.96
C GLY A 86 0.12 -7.51 20.64
N VAL A 87 1.19 -6.78 20.97
CA VAL A 87 1.32 -5.35 20.66
C VAL A 87 1.35 -5.12 19.15
N GLY A 88 2.09 -5.94 18.39
CA GLY A 88 2.13 -5.86 16.93
C GLY A 88 0.75 -6.06 16.30
N LEU A 89 0.03 -7.10 16.73
CA LEU A 89 -1.36 -7.34 16.30
C LEU A 89 -2.28 -6.16 16.65
N LEU A 90 -2.16 -5.63 17.86
CA LEU A 90 -2.97 -4.50 18.32
C LEU A 90 -2.74 -3.25 17.45
N ILE A 91 -1.49 -2.92 17.14
CA ILE A 91 -1.15 -1.79 16.27
C ILE A 91 -1.75 -1.97 14.87
N VAL A 92 -1.61 -3.17 14.30
CA VAL A 92 -2.15 -3.51 12.97
C VAL A 92 -3.68 -3.40 12.94
N PHE A 93 -4.35 -3.86 14.01
CA PHE A 93 -5.80 -3.76 14.14
C PHE A 93 -6.26 -2.32 14.33
N MET A 94 -5.53 -1.52 15.11
CA MET A 94 -5.82 -0.09 15.26
C MET A 94 -5.63 0.67 13.95
N GLY A 95 -4.62 0.35 13.14
CA GLY A 95 -4.41 1.01 11.85
C GLY A 95 -5.65 0.92 10.95
N LYS A 96 -6.11 -0.29 10.65
CA LYS A 96 -7.33 -0.48 9.83
C LYS A 96 -8.62 -0.08 10.55
N GLY A 97 -8.73 -0.39 11.84
CA GLY A 97 -9.92 -0.13 12.63
C GLY A 97 -10.20 1.37 12.79
N LEU A 98 -9.16 2.19 12.98
CA LEU A 98 -9.31 3.64 13.07
C LEU A 98 -9.71 4.26 11.73
N ILE A 99 -9.11 3.82 10.61
CA ILE A 99 -9.48 4.31 9.28
C ILE A 99 -10.95 4.01 8.99
N SER A 100 -11.37 2.76 9.20
CA SER A 100 -12.76 2.33 8.99
C SER A 100 -13.74 3.04 9.93
N ALA A 101 -13.35 3.26 11.20
CA ALA A 101 -14.16 4.01 12.15
C ALA A 101 -14.33 5.48 11.71
N ILE A 102 -13.27 6.13 11.24
CA ILE A 102 -13.33 7.51 10.74
C ILE A 102 -14.20 7.59 9.47
N GLN A 103 -14.04 6.67 8.52
CA GLN A 103 -14.88 6.60 7.32
C GLN A 103 -16.37 6.43 7.69
N SER A 104 -16.66 5.55 8.65
CA SER A 104 -18.02 5.32 9.15
C SER A 104 -18.63 6.56 9.83
N LEU A 105 -17.82 7.36 10.53
CA LEU A 105 -18.27 8.59 11.19
C LEU A 105 -18.45 9.75 10.20
N LEU A 106 -17.65 9.81 9.14
CA LEU A 106 -17.73 10.85 8.11
C LEU A 106 -18.81 10.55 7.06
N GLY A 107 -19.42 9.36 7.07
CA GLY A 107 -20.50 8.98 6.14
C GLY A 107 -20.07 8.91 4.68
N THR A 108 -18.76 8.93 4.41
CA THR A 108 -18.18 8.70 3.10
C THR A 108 -17.86 7.20 2.99
N PRO A 109 -18.36 6.51 1.95
CA PRO A 109 -18.06 5.10 1.72
C PRO A 109 -16.55 4.84 1.56
#